data_AF-A0A923X8S0-F1
#
_entry.id   AF-A0A923X8S0-F1
#
_cell.length_a   1.000
_cell.length_b   1.000
_cell.length_c   1.000
_cell.angle_alpha   90.00
_cell.angle_beta   90.00
_cell.angle_gamma   90.00
#
_symmetry.space_group_name_H-M   'P 1'
#
loop_
_entity.id
_entity.type
_entity.pdbx_description
1 polymer ?
#
loop_
_entity_poly.entity_id
_entity_poly.type
_entity_poly.pdbx_seq_one_letter_code
_entity_poly.pdbx_strand_id
1 'polypeptide(L)'
;MLRAIVCGLVFVATLSSFASETTKGMKKDYESFKTEMSAQLDSVERQIEDLRLKAKQKGSSTQEETAASLEKTRAKLKAELASMKDNGKDGWSSFKKSFAESVDKLNTKIQTAVKD
;
A
#
# COMPACT_ATOMS: atom_id res chain seq x y z
N MET A 1 42.39 58.77 -3.86
CA MET A 1 41.39 58.72 -2.76
C MET A 1 40.23 57.86 -3.25
N LEU A 2 40.28 56.53 -3.10
CA LEU A 2 39.69 55.73 -2.01
C LEU A 2 38.37 56.28 -1.41
N ARG A 3 37.24 55.61 -1.72
CA ARG A 3 36.13 55.15 -0.85
C ARG A 3 35.01 54.60 -1.76
N ALA A 4 34.79 53.28 -1.91
CA ALA A 4 34.15 52.34 -0.95
C ALA A 4 32.66 52.75 -0.77
N ILE A 5 31.59 51.96 -1.01
CA ILE A 5 31.28 50.58 -0.60
C ILE A 5 29.88 50.23 -1.17
N VAL A 6 29.75 49.02 -1.73
CA VAL A 6 28.64 48.07 -1.55
C VAL A 6 27.19 48.60 -1.67
N CYS A 7 26.58 48.34 -2.82
CA CYS A 7 25.18 47.91 -2.91
C CYS A 7 25.23 46.57 -3.66
N GLY A 8 25.30 45.43 -2.97
CA GLY A 8 24.28 45.02 -2.03
C GLY A 8 23.69 43.75 -2.62
N LEU A 9 24.47 42.68 -2.50
CA LEU A 9 24.09 41.29 -2.69
C LEU A 9 22.92 40.99 -1.75
N VAL A 10 21.69 41.29 -2.15
CA VAL A 10 20.48 40.98 -1.37
C VAL A 10 19.83 39.75 -2.00
N PHE A 11 20.34 38.61 -1.54
CA PHE A 11 19.49 37.57 -0.94
C PHE A 11 18.45 36.91 -1.87
N VAL A 12 18.94 36.20 -2.89
CA VAL A 12 18.19 35.07 -3.48
C VAL A 12 18.43 33.84 -2.59
N ALA A 13 17.74 33.74 -1.45
CA ALA A 13 17.92 32.61 -0.53
C ALA A 13 16.69 32.21 0.29
N THR A 14 15.47 32.34 -0.24
CA THR A 14 14.24 31.96 0.51
C THR A 14 13.29 31.00 -0.21
N LEU A 15 13.67 30.40 -1.35
CA LEU A 15 12.77 29.46 -2.05
C LEU A 15 12.99 27.97 -1.70
N SER A 16 13.88 27.62 -0.77
CA SER A 16 14.26 26.22 -0.54
C SER A 16 13.46 25.47 0.54
N SER A 17 12.54 26.12 1.27
CA SER A 17 11.86 25.46 2.41
C SER A 17 10.52 24.78 2.09
N PHE A 18 9.85 25.13 0.99
CA PHE A 18 8.51 24.57 0.68
C PHE A 18 8.52 23.17 0.04
N ALA A 19 9.67 22.68 -0.43
CA ALA A 19 9.78 21.30 -0.93
C ALA A 19 9.92 20.25 0.19
N SER A 20 10.31 20.66 1.40
CA SER A 20 10.62 19.71 2.48
C SER A 20 9.40 19.23 3.27
N GLU A 21 8.28 19.95 3.29
CA GLU A 21 7.07 19.53 4.00
C GLU A 21 6.26 18.51 3.19
N THR A 22 6.14 18.70 1.88
CA THR A 22 5.40 17.80 0.98
C THR A 22 6.01 16.39 0.93
N THR A 23 7.34 16.29 0.95
CA THR A 23 8.07 15.01 0.91
C THR A 23 7.97 14.24 2.23
N LYS A 24 8.02 14.94 3.38
CA LYS A 24 7.81 14.33 4.70
C LYS A 24 6.39 13.82 4.90
N GLY A 25 5.38 14.58 4.45
CA GLY A 25 3.98 14.18 4.52
C GLY A 25 3.69 12.93 3.67
N MET A 26 4.21 12.90 2.44
CA MET A 26 4.08 11.75 1.54
C MET A 26 4.76 10.49 2.10
N LYS A 27 5.96 10.62 2.66
CA LYS A 27 6.65 9.49 3.30
C LYS A 27 5.83 8.89 4.45
N LYS A 28 5.25 9.74 5.30
CA LYS A 28 4.40 9.28 6.41
C LYS A 28 3.13 8.57 5.92
N ASP A 29 2.45 9.15 4.92
CA ASP A 29 1.26 8.54 4.30
C ASP A 29 1.58 7.17 3.71
N TYR A 30 2.74 7.04 3.07
CA TYR A 30 3.22 5.78 2.51
C TYR A 30 3.47 4.70 3.59
N GLU A 31 4.18 5.03 4.66
CA GLU A 31 4.45 4.08 5.75
C GLU A 31 3.15 3.67 6.48
N SER A 32 2.24 4.61 6.72
CA SER A 32 0.93 4.34 7.30
C SER A 32 0.12 3.39 6.41
N PHE A 33 0.01 3.69 5.11
CA PHE A 33 -0.71 2.85 4.16
C PHE A 33 -0.12 1.44 4.08
N LYS A 34 1.22 1.32 4.03
CA LYS A 34 1.90 0.02 4.06
C LYS A 34 1.56 -0.78 5.31
N THR A 35 1.57 -0.13 6.47
CA THR A 35 1.27 -0.77 7.75
C THR A 35 -0.18 -1.25 7.78
N GLU A 36 -1.13 -0.38 7.43
CA GLU A 36 -2.56 -0.70 7.40
C GLU A 36 -2.87 -1.84 6.43
N MET A 37 -2.37 -1.75 5.20
CA MET A 37 -2.60 -2.77 4.17
C MET A 37 -1.93 -4.10 4.49
N SER A 38 -0.73 -4.07 5.08
CA SER A 38 -0.08 -5.31 5.54
C SER A 38 -0.92 -6.01 6.62
N ALA A 39 -1.44 -5.24 7.58
CA ALA A 39 -2.32 -5.78 8.61
C ALA A 39 -3.61 -6.37 8.02
N GLN A 40 -4.20 -5.73 7.01
CA GLN A 40 -5.36 -6.29 6.29
C GLN A 40 -5.01 -7.59 5.56
N LEU A 41 -3.89 -7.66 4.85
CA LEU A 41 -3.44 -8.87 4.15
C LEU A 41 -3.08 -10.02 5.11
N ASP A 42 -2.61 -9.71 6.31
CA ASP A 42 -2.35 -10.72 7.35
C ASP A 42 -3.65 -11.19 8.01
N SER A 43 -4.66 -10.32 8.13
CA SER A 43 -6.01 -10.74 8.54
C SER A 43 -6.63 -11.69 7.50
N VAL A 44 -6.48 -11.37 6.21
CA VAL A 44 -6.93 -12.21 5.10
C VAL A 44 -6.28 -13.59 5.11
N GLU A 45 -4.97 -13.67 5.37
CA GLU A 45 -4.24 -14.94 5.47
C GLU A 45 -4.91 -15.89 6.48
N ARG A 46 -5.26 -15.39 7.66
CA ARG A 46 -5.97 -16.19 8.68
C ARG A 46 -7.33 -16.70 8.21
N GLN A 47 -8.07 -15.90 7.44
CA GLN A 47 -9.36 -16.31 6.89
C GLN A 47 -9.21 -17.38 5.80
N ILE A 48 -8.17 -17.26 4.96
CA ILE A 48 -7.85 -18.27 3.95
C ILE A 48 -7.42 -19.59 4.61
N GLU A 49 -6.64 -19.53 5.69
CA GLU A 49 -6.24 -20.70 6.47
C GLU A 49 -7.46 -21.41 7.08
N ASP A 50 -8.39 -20.66 7.71
CA ASP A 50 -9.64 -21.22 8.23
C ASP A 50 -10.48 -21.87 7.13
N LEU A 51 -10.62 -21.20 5.98
CA LEU A 51 -11.34 -21.75 4.83
C LEU A 51 -10.69 -23.04 4.32
N ARG A 52 -9.36 -23.08 4.25
CA ARG A 52 -8.61 -24.27 3.84
C ARG A 52 -8.78 -25.43 4.83
N LEU A 53 -8.79 -25.15 6.13
CA LEU A 53 -9.04 -26.16 7.15
C LEU A 53 -10.46 -26.72 7.05
N LYS A 54 -11.46 -25.85 6.89
CA LYS A 54 -12.86 -26.25 6.66
C LYS A 54 -13.02 -27.08 5.39
N ALA A 55 -12.36 -26.68 4.30
CA ALA A 55 -12.37 -27.41 3.04
C ALA A 55 -11.83 -28.84 3.21
N LYS A 56 -10.69 -28.98 3.90
CA LYS A 56 -10.08 -30.29 4.23
C LYS A 56 -11.01 -31.15 5.09
N GLN A 57 -11.63 -30.56 6.11
CA GLN A 57 -12.55 -31.27 7.00
C GLN A 57 -13.81 -31.76 6.26
N LYS A 58 -14.33 -30.95 5.33
CA LYS A 58 -15.50 -31.30 4.50
C LYS A 58 -15.15 -32.17 3.29
N GLY A 59 -13.86 -32.34 2.96
CA GLY A 59 -13.40 -32.99 1.73
C GLY A 59 -13.77 -32.23 0.45
N SER A 60 -13.93 -30.90 0.53
CA SER A 60 -14.38 -30.07 -0.60
C SER A 60 -13.20 -29.58 -1.44
N SER A 61 -12.93 -30.27 -2.55
CA SER A 61 -11.88 -29.89 -3.52
C SER A 61 -12.07 -28.47 -4.05
N THR A 62 -13.31 -28.04 -4.29
CA THR A 62 -13.62 -26.69 -4.77
C THR A 62 -13.22 -25.61 -3.78
N GLN A 63 -13.44 -25.85 -2.47
CA GLN A 63 -13.04 -24.90 -1.44
C GLN A 63 -11.52 -24.88 -1.25
N GLU A 64 -10.83 -26.00 -1.44
CA GLU A 64 -9.36 -26.03 -1.44
C GLU A 64 -8.75 -25.24 -2.61
N GLU A 65 -9.29 -25.41 -3.82
CA GLU A 65 -8.87 -24.63 -5.00
C GLU A 65 -9.15 -23.13 -4.80
N THR A 66 -10.30 -22.81 -4.21
CA THR A 66 -10.66 -21.43 -3.87
C THR A 66 -9.66 -20.85 -2.86
N ALA A 67 -9.34 -21.57 -1.78
CA ALA A 67 -8.33 -21.14 -0.80
C ALA A 67 -6.97 -20.90 -1.47
N ALA A 68 -6.52 -21.80 -2.36
CA ALA A 68 -5.26 -21.66 -3.06
C ALA A 68 -5.24 -20.44 -4.01
N SER A 69 -6.36 -20.13 -4.67
CA SER A 69 -6.51 -18.95 -5.53
C SER A 69 -6.49 -17.65 -4.73
N LEU A 70 -7.16 -17.63 -3.57
CA LEU A 70 -7.16 -16.51 -2.64
C LEU A 70 -5.74 -16.27 -2.08
N GLU A 71 -5.02 -17.33 -1.72
CA GLU A 71 -3.64 -17.24 -1.22
C GLU A 71 -2.70 -16.64 -2.27
N LYS A 72 -2.80 -17.09 -3.53
CA LYS A 72 -2.04 -16.49 -4.64
C LYS A 72 -2.33 -15.01 -4.80
N THR A 73 -3.59 -14.60 -4.68
CA THR A 73 -4.00 -13.20 -4.78
C THR A 73 -3.43 -12.38 -3.63
N ARG A 74 -3.51 -12.90 -2.40
CA ARG A 74 -2.93 -12.27 -1.20
C ARG A 74 -1.41 -12.12 -1.32
N ALA A 75 -0.71 -13.16 -1.76
CA ALA A 75 0.74 -13.12 -1.98
C ALA A 75 1.13 -12.10 -3.04
N LYS A 76 0.38 -12.01 -4.15
CA LYS A 76 0.57 -11.00 -5.18
C LYS A 76 0.41 -9.58 -4.62
N LEU A 77 -0.65 -9.32 -3.84
CA LEU A 77 -0.86 -8.01 -3.23
C LEU A 77 0.24 -7.67 -2.22
N LYS A 78 0.71 -8.64 -1.43
CA LYS A 78 1.84 -8.44 -0.51
C LYS A 78 3.12 -8.04 -1.27
N ALA A 79 3.38 -8.70 -2.40
CA ALA A 79 4.51 -8.36 -3.28
C ALA A 79 4.34 -6.97 -3.91
N GLU A 80 3.15 -6.63 -4.41
CA GLU A 80 2.84 -5.30 -4.97
C GLU A 80 3.06 -4.20 -3.92
N LEU A 81 2.55 -4.39 -2.70
CA LEU A 81 2.74 -3.48 -1.57
C LEU A 81 4.23 -3.29 -1.22
N ALA A 82 5.00 -4.37 -1.22
CA ALA A 82 6.44 -4.32 -0.96
C ALA A 82 7.22 -3.60 -2.08
N SER A 83 6.83 -3.85 -3.34
CA SER A 83 7.49 -3.32 -4.53
C SER A 83 7.18 -1.86 -4.83
N MET A 84 6.10 -1.31 -4.23
CA MET A 84 5.71 0.07 -4.46
C MET A 84 6.82 1.00 -3.98
N LYS A 85 7.32 1.86 -4.86
CA LYS A 85 8.27 2.93 -4.54
C LYS A 85 7.57 4.29 -4.64
N ASP A 86 8.20 5.32 -4.08
CA ASP A 86 7.74 6.70 -4.24
C ASP A 86 7.80 7.09 -5.73
N ASN A 87 6.66 6.96 -6.41
CA ASN A 87 6.49 7.28 -7.83
C ASN A 87 5.86 8.68 -8.01
N GLY A 88 5.96 9.55 -7.00
CA GLY A 88 5.27 10.84 -6.97
C GLY A 88 3.77 10.73 -6.65
N LYS A 89 3.12 11.90 -6.52
CA LYS A 89 1.76 12.03 -5.99
C LYS A 89 0.68 11.30 -6.78
N ASP A 90 0.73 11.41 -8.11
CA ASP A 90 -0.30 10.83 -8.97
C ASP A 90 -0.18 9.30 -9.04
N GLY A 91 1.06 8.79 -9.18
CA GLY A 91 1.33 7.36 -9.13
C GLY A 91 0.94 6.75 -7.79
N TRP A 92 1.18 7.46 -6.69
CA TRP A 92 0.77 7.03 -5.35
C TRP A 92 -0.75 6.99 -5.19
N SER A 93 -1.47 8.02 -5.63
CA SER A 93 -2.93 8.08 -5.56
C SER A 93 -3.58 6.94 -6.35
N SER A 94 -3.15 6.72 -7.59
CA SER A 94 -3.63 5.63 -8.45
C SER A 94 -3.33 4.26 -7.83
N PHE A 95 -2.13 4.07 -7.29
CA PHE A 95 -1.77 2.83 -6.59
C PHE A 95 -2.69 2.58 -5.40
N LYS A 96 -2.89 3.56 -4.50
CA LYS A 96 -3.76 3.40 -3.34
C LYS A 96 -5.16 2.96 -3.75
N LYS A 97 -5.73 3.58 -4.78
CA LYS A 97 -7.05 3.23 -5.32
C LYS A 97 -7.09 1.79 -5.83
N SER A 98 -6.21 1.42 -6.75
CA SER A 98 -6.20 0.08 -7.34
C SER A 98 -5.88 -1.02 -6.33
N PHE A 99 -5.01 -0.73 -5.36
CA PHE A 99 -4.69 -1.64 -4.28
C PHE A 99 -5.88 -1.88 -3.36
N ALA A 100 -6.55 -0.80 -2.93
CA ALA A 100 -7.75 -0.89 -2.10
C ALA A 100 -8.88 -1.68 -2.80
N GLU A 101 -9.13 -1.41 -4.09
CA GLU A 101 -10.09 -2.18 -4.91
C GLU A 101 -9.73 -3.68 -4.96
N SER A 102 -8.44 -4.00 -5.06
CA SER A 102 -7.98 -5.38 -5.12
C SER A 102 -8.12 -6.11 -3.78
N VAL A 103 -7.84 -5.43 -2.67
CA VAL A 103 -8.06 -5.97 -1.31
C VAL A 103 -9.56 -6.15 -1.04
N ASP A 104 -10.40 -5.20 -1.43
CA ASP A 104 -11.86 -5.30 -1.28
C ASP A 104 -12.43 -6.47 -2.09
N LYS A 105 -11.97 -6.65 -3.32
CA LYS A 105 -12.33 -7.81 -4.14
C LYS A 105 -11.88 -9.13 -3.53
N LEU A 106 -10.68 -9.15 -2.92
CA LEU A 106 -10.18 -10.32 -2.20
C LEU A 106 -11.07 -10.64 -0.98
N ASN A 107 -11.40 -9.63 -0.18
CA ASN A 107 -12.30 -9.77 0.97
C ASN A 107 -13.69 -10.27 0.56
N THR A 108 -14.27 -9.72 -0.51
CA THR A 108 -15.56 -10.15 -1.02
C THR A 108 -15.54 -11.63 -1.41
N LYS A 109 -14.49 -12.07 -2.13
CA LYS A 109 -14.35 -13.48 -2.51
C LYS A 109 -14.20 -14.39 -1.30
N ILE A 110 -13.47 -13.98 -0.27
CA ILE A 110 -13.36 -14.73 0.99
C ILE A 110 -14.73 -14.84 1.66
N GLN A 111 -15.46 -13.72 1.78
CA GLN A 111 -16.79 -13.72 2.40
C GLN A 111 -17.78 -14.62 1.65
N THR A 112 -17.74 -14.66 0.32
CA THR A 112 -18.54 -15.60 -0.47
C THR A 112 -18.12 -17.04 -0.18
N ALA A 113 -16.82 -17.34 -0.24
CA ALA A 113 -16.32 -18.69 -0.08
C ALA A 113 -16.51 -19.27 1.34
N VAL A 114 -16.58 -18.41 2.37
CA VAL A 114 -16.88 -18.82 3.76
C VAL A 114 -18.37 -19.12 3.97
N LYS A 115 -19.26 -18.55 3.15
CA LYS A 115 -20.72 -18.77 3.25
C LYS A 115 -21.18 -20.07 2.57
N ASP A 116 -20.39 -20.58 1.61
CA ASP A 116 -20.61 -21.87 0.94
C ASP A 116 -20.18 -23.08 1.81
#